data_AF-A0A933LJ93-F1
#
_entry.id   AF-A0A933LJ93-F1
#
_cell.length_a   1.000
_cell.length_b   1.000
_cell.length_c   1.000
_cell.angle_alpha   90.00
_cell.angle_beta   90.00
_cell.angle_gamma   90.00
#
_symmetry.space_group_name_H-M   'P 1'
#
loop_
_entity.id
_entity.type
_entity.pdbx_description
1 polymer ?
#
loop_
_entity_poly.entity_id
_entity_poly.type
_entity_poly.pdbx_seq_one_letter_code
_entity_poly.pdbx_strand_id
1 'polypeptide(L)'
;MFRSTLRLLWICWLVAIGFGLSGCQTPPASTTTLCPAPDAACATPLAAATQPAPGKPPAKRYTYTPRVYPVDERGFSPADKVLAKAFAREEMIADDDEGSLNPYVMKVISAFPLDGSYPYHCGWTPREYDIYNGVTQDLWYKGLIVAKAYPDGSRCSYCCGFTFEVFVRAMKLRNVQKGLDPDDFNGMTFGDLFNLLQLWYIEGPGDCEQRGIVGYGLGRAISDFEQVKPGDFLSYSTTPAGGHSVIFIDWLRESEPEAPARLSEPEAPAREDTSRGSGTGVRDPGQQAGSAKGKIVGLKYFSSNLSGSKGVGYGQGRFSDSNPSGKGLLRKSLRIARVGAVKDYKPFNRLDIPQRNAYLPTQPQRIVYLPATRPG
;
A
#
# COMPACT_ATOMS: atom_id res chain seq x y z
N MET A 1 6.27 -36.48 63.73
CA MET A 1 4.96 -37.17 63.62
C MET A 1 4.11 -36.44 62.61
N PHE A 2 3.48 -37.21 61.73
CA PHE A 2 2.51 -36.89 60.68
C PHE A 2 2.94 -36.15 59.39
N ARG A 3 2.60 -36.85 58.30
CA ARG A 3 2.83 -36.64 56.87
C ARG A 3 1.76 -35.71 56.27
N SER A 4 2.12 -35.17 55.10
CA SER A 4 1.42 -35.35 53.80
C SER A 4 0.65 -34.18 53.19
N THR A 5 0.98 -33.95 51.90
CA THR A 5 0.13 -33.60 50.75
C THR A 5 -0.49 -32.20 50.70
N LEU A 6 -0.73 -31.51 49.57
CA LEU A 6 -0.43 -31.61 48.13
C LEU A 6 -1.28 -30.48 47.52
N ARG A 7 -0.75 -29.69 46.58
CA ARG A 7 -1.37 -29.22 45.32
C ARG A 7 -1.07 -27.77 44.95
N LEU A 8 -0.38 -27.66 43.82
CA LEU A 8 -0.33 -26.58 42.86
C LEU A 8 -1.71 -25.97 42.58
N LEU A 9 -1.75 -24.65 42.41
CA LEU A 9 -2.71 -23.97 41.53
C LEU A 9 -2.04 -22.70 40.97
N TRP A 10 -1.35 -22.89 39.84
CA TRP A 10 -1.01 -21.82 38.90
C TRP A 10 -2.27 -21.54 38.06
N ILE A 11 -2.79 -20.31 38.13
CA ILE A 11 -3.84 -19.83 37.24
C ILE A 11 -3.18 -18.88 36.23
N CYS A 12 -2.86 -19.42 35.05
CA CYS A 12 -2.51 -18.62 33.88
C CYS A 12 -3.78 -18.04 33.27
N TRP A 13 -3.88 -16.71 33.24
CA TRP A 13 -4.82 -16.00 32.38
C TRP A 13 -4.28 -16.02 30.94
N LEU A 14 -4.82 -16.90 30.09
CA LEU A 14 -4.64 -16.85 28.64
C LEU A 14 -5.79 -16.03 28.04
N VAL A 15 -5.53 -14.74 27.81
CA VAL A 15 -6.37 -13.93 26.91
C VAL A 15 -5.94 -14.24 25.48
N ALA A 16 -6.70 -15.09 24.81
CA ALA A 16 -6.55 -15.36 23.38
C ALA A 16 -7.08 -14.16 22.58
N ILE A 17 -6.19 -13.22 22.22
CA ILE A 17 -6.49 -12.22 21.18
C ILE A 17 -6.35 -12.94 19.83
N GLY A 18 -7.50 -13.37 19.29
CA GLY A 18 -7.60 -13.88 17.93
C GLY A 18 -7.43 -12.73 16.94
N PHE A 19 -6.25 -12.60 16.35
CA PHE A 19 -6.01 -11.71 15.21
C PHE A 19 -6.68 -12.29 13.96
N GLY A 20 -7.86 -11.77 13.61
CA GLY A 20 -8.47 -11.97 12.30
C GLY A 20 -7.76 -11.10 11.27
N LEU A 21 -6.95 -11.72 10.43
CA LEU A 21 -6.40 -11.09 9.22
C LEU A 21 -7.39 -11.31 8.07
N SER A 22 -8.26 -10.34 7.83
CA SER A 22 -9.17 -10.33 6.68
C SER A 22 -8.41 -9.82 5.44
N GLY A 23 -7.59 -10.68 4.82
CA GLY A 23 -6.97 -10.39 3.52
C GLY A 23 -7.96 -10.55 2.37
N CYS A 24 -7.79 -9.80 1.28
CA CYS A 24 -8.54 -10.02 0.05
C CYS A 24 -8.16 -11.41 -0.52
N GLN A 25 -9.14 -12.31 -0.65
CA GLN A 25 -8.94 -13.63 -1.24
C GLN A 25 -8.79 -13.50 -2.77
N THR A 26 -7.71 -14.03 -3.32
CA THR A 26 -7.56 -14.25 -4.76
C THR A 26 -8.13 -15.63 -5.14
N PRO A 27 -8.77 -15.80 -6.31
CA PRO A 27 -9.24 -17.12 -6.76
C PRO A 27 -8.08 -18.09 -6.99
N PRO A 28 -8.26 -19.41 -6.77
CA PRO A 28 -7.28 -20.41 -7.16
C PRO A 28 -7.18 -20.51 -8.70
N ALA A 29 -5.95 -20.55 -9.21
CA ALA A 29 -5.67 -20.79 -10.62
C ALA A 29 -5.93 -22.27 -10.97
N SER A 30 -6.84 -22.53 -11.90
CA SER A 30 -7.05 -23.87 -12.46
C SER A 30 -5.81 -24.33 -13.23
N THR A 31 -5.23 -25.44 -12.79
CA THR A 31 -4.06 -26.07 -13.41
C THR A 31 -4.56 -27.08 -14.45
N THR A 32 -4.30 -26.84 -15.74
CA THR A 32 -4.53 -27.84 -16.79
C THR A 32 -3.20 -28.45 -17.21
N THR A 33 -3.03 -29.73 -16.88
CA THR A 33 -1.88 -30.58 -17.23
C THR A 33 -1.86 -30.84 -18.74
N LEU A 34 -0.69 -30.68 -19.36
CA LEU A 34 -0.42 -31.03 -20.76
C LEU A 34 0.34 -32.37 -20.86
N CYS A 35 0.04 -33.09 -21.95
CA CYS A 35 0.86 -34.03 -22.77
C CYS A 35 0.16 -35.38 -23.03
N PRO A 36 0.48 -36.10 -24.13
CA PRO A 36 0.66 -35.66 -25.52
C PRO A 36 -0.20 -36.47 -26.53
N ALA A 37 -0.14 -36.12 -27.82
CA ALA A 37 -0.91 -36.69 -28.94
C ALA A 37 -0.57 -38.17 -29.28
N PRO A 38 -1.39 -38.84 -30.11
CA PRO A 38 -0.99 -39.01 -31.51
C PRO A 38 -2.11 -38.89 -32.56
N ASP A 39 -1.67 -38.78 -33.82
CA ASP A 39 -2.42 -38.60 -35.07
C ASP A 39 -3.49 -39.64 -35.39
N ALA A 40 -4.60 -39.22 -36.02
CA ALA A 40 -5.13 -39.79 -37.27
C ALA A 40 -6.51 -39.22 -37.70
N ALA A 41 -6.58 -38.87 -38.99
CA ALA A 41 -7.70 -39.01 -39.95
C ALA A 41 -9.03 -38.23 -39.79
N CYS A 42 -9.28 -37.42 -40.82
CA CYS A 42 -10.54 -36.92 -41.38
C CYS A 42 -11.83 -37.70 -41.04
N ALA A 43 -12.78 -37.00 -40.42
CA ALA A 43 -14.22 -37.06 -40.76
C ALA A 43 -14.94 -35.87 -40.12
N THR A 44 -15.55 -35.00 -40.93
CA THR A 44 -16.47 -33.93 -40.47
C THR A 44 -17.77 -34.52 -39.92
N PRO A 45 -18.15 -34.29 -38.65
CA PRO A 45 -19.50 -34.55 -38.18
C PRO A 45 -20.36 -33.28 -38.35
N LEU A 46 -21.58 -33.48 -38.87
CA LEU A 46 -22.63 -32.45 -38.92
C LEU A 46 -22.90 -31.86 -37.53
N ALA A 47 -23.02 -30.53 -37.47
CA ALA A 47 -23.36 -29.79 -36.26
C ALA A 47 -24.75 -30.18 -35.73
N ALA A 48 -24.81 -30.70 -34.51
CA ALA A 48 -26.05 -30.86 -33.76
C ALA A 48 -26.50 -29.48 -33.22
N ALA A 49 -27.75 -29.12 -33.49
CA ALA A 49 -28.37 -27.88 -33.02
C ALA A 49 -28.36 -27.82 -31.48
N THR A 50 -27.62 -26.87 -30.93
CA THR A 50 -27.55 -26.61 -29.49
C THR A 50 -28.77 -25.78 -29.07
N GLN A 51 -29.56 -26.27 -28.12
CA GLN A 51 -30.65 -25.48 -27.53
C GLN A 51 -30.09 -24.27 -26.77
N PRO A 52 -30.77 -23.11 -26.79
CA PRO A 52 -30.34 -21.93 -26.06
C PRO A 52 -30.40 -22.18 -24.55
N ALA A 53 -29.32 -21.83 -23.86
CA ALA A 53 -29.25 -21.86 -22.40
C ALA A 53 -30.32 -20.92 -21.79
N PRO A 54 -30.93 -21.29 -20.64
CA PRO A 54 -31.89 -20.44 -19.96
C PRO A 54 -31.26 -19.09 -19.60
N GLY A 55 -31.95 -18.01 -19.96
CA GLY A 55 -31.45 -16.64 -19.80
C GLY A 55 -31.12 -16.31 -18.36
N LYS A 56 -29.89 -15.81 -18.12
CA LYS A 56 -29.52 -15.22 -16.84
C LYS A 56 -30.50 -14.08 -16.51
N PRO A 57 -30.99 -13.98 -15.27
CA PRO A 57 -31.82 -12.84 -14.88
C PRO A 57 -31.07 -11.53 -15.12
N PRO A 58 -31.74 -10.49 -15.65
CA PRO A 58 -31.10 -9.21 -15.93
C PRO A 58 -30.50 -8.62 -14.66
N ALA A 59 -29.30 -8.04 -14.80
CA ALA A 59 -28.62 -7.38 -13.70
C ALA A 59 -29.55 -6.32 -13.07
N LYS A 60 -29.80 -6.43 -11.76
CA LYS A 60 -30.57 -5.45 -11.01
C LYS A 60 -29.88 -4.08 -11.15
N ARG A 61 -30.51 -3.14 -11.85
CA ARG A 61 -30.12 -1.73 -11.81
C ARG A 61 -30.47 -1.19 -10.43
N TYR A 62 -29.46 -0.99 -9.59
CA TYR A 62 -29.64 -0.25 -8.35
C TYR A 62 -29.81 1.23 -8.69
N THR A 63 -31.01 1.77 -8.51
CA THR A 63 -31.25 3.21 -8.60
C THR A 63 -30.68 3.87 -7.35
N TYR A 64 -29.38 4.17 -7.40
CA TYR A 64 -28.71 4.89 -6.34
C TYR A 64 -28.85 6.39 -6.58
N THR A 65 -29.45 7.12 -5.63
CA THR A 65 -29.42 8.58 -5.63
C THR A 65 -28.20 9.01 -4.82
N PRO A 66 -27.17 9.61 -5.44
CA PRO A 66 -25.99 10.06 -4.72
C PRO A 66 -26.36 11.00 -3.59
N ARG A 67 -26.01 10.61 -2.35
CA ARG A 67 -25.98 11.60 -1.27
C ARG A 67 -24.88 12.59 -1.62
N VAL A 68 -25.19 13.88 -1.53
CA VAL A 68 -24.17 14.93 -1.67
C VAL A 68 -23.08 14.59 -0.66
N TYR A 69 -21.87 14.45 -1.18
CA TYR A 69 -20.71 14.09 -0.38
C TYR A 69 -20.66 14.99 0.85
N PRO A 70 -20.38 14.49 2.06
CA PRO A 70 -20.13 15.34 3.21
C PRO A 70 -18.74 15.96 3.08
N VAL A 71 -18.52 16.67 1.98
CA VAL A 71 -17.57 17.76 1.96
C VAL A 71 -18.00 18.74 3.04
N ASP A 72 -17.04 19.37 3.71
CA ASP A 72 -17.42 20.48 4.59
C ASP A 72 -18.16 21.57 3.82
N GLU A 73 -18.64 22.60 4.52
CA GLU A 73 -19.31 23.76 3.90
C GLU A 73 -18.48 24.43 2.78
N ARG A 74 -17.20 24.06 2.62
CA ARG A 74 -16.26 24.55 1.61
C ARG A 74 -15.87 23.53 0.53
N GLY A 75 -16.40 22.31 0.52
CA GLY A 75 -16.08 21.34 -0.53
C GLY A 75 -14.90 20.40 -0.23
N PHE A 76 -14.38 20.33 1.00
CA PHE A 76 -13.18 19.55 1.33
C PHE A 76 -13.45 18.29 2.15
N SER A 77 -12.72 17.20 1.86
CA SER A 77 -12.58 16.07 2.79
C SER A 77 -11.68 16.47 3.99
N PRO A 78 -11.80 15.80 5.17
CA PRO A 78 -10.90 16.01 6.30
C PRO A 78 -9.43 15.98 5.91
N ALA A 79 -9.01 15.01 5.09
CA ALA A 79 -7.65 14.93 4.57
C ALA A 79 -7.29 16.16 3.72
N ASP A 80 -8.19 16.63 2.84
CA ASP A 80 -7.92 17.82 2.04
C ASP A 80 -7.79 19.09 2.89
N LYS A 81 -8.56 19.22 3.99
CA LYS A 81 -8.39 20.35 4.90
C LYS A 81 -7.00 20.39 5.51
N VAL A 82 -6.47 19.23 5.90
CA VAL A 82 -5.12 19.11 6.47
C VAL A 82 -4.05 19.39 5.40
N LEU A 83 -4.30 19.00 4.15
CA LEU A 83 -3.38 19.22 3.03
C LEU A 83 -3.49 20.61 2.40
N ALA A 84 -4.51 21.40 2.74
CA ALA A 84 -4.81 22.67 2.08
C ALA A 84 -3.62 23.63 2.03
N LYS A 85 -2.91 23.80 3.16
CA LYS A 85 -1.71 24.65 3.23
C LYS A 85 -0.55 24.13 2.37
N ALA A 86 -0.39 22.82 2.29
CA ALA A 86 0.64 22.20 1.47
C ALA A 86 0.37 22.38 -0.03
N PHE A 87 -0.90 22.26 -0.45
CA PHE A 87 -1.32 22.55 -1.83
C PHE A 87 -1.31 24.05 -2.15
N ALA A 88 -1.58 24.92 -1.18
CA ALA A 88 -1.43 26.37 -1.33
C ALA A 88 0.03 26.84 -1.34
N ARG A 89 1.00 25.92 -1.17
CA ARG A 89 2.44 26.20 -1.04
C ARG A 89 2.78 27.11 0.15
N GLU A 90 1.89 27.19 1.13
CA GLU A 90 2.15 27.82 2.43
C GLU A 90 2.97 26.91 3.35
N GLU A 91 2.85 25.59 3.15
CA GLU A 91 3.66 24.56 3.80
C GLU A 91 4.46 23.77 2.76
N MET A 92 5.74 24.09 2.61
CA MET A 92 6.63 23.41 1.67
C MET A 92 7.17 22.12 2.28
N ILE A 93 7.08 21.02 1.53
CA ILE A 93 7.61 19.72 1.92
C ILE A 93 9.07 19.66 1.46
N ALA A 94 9.97 19.36 2.39
CA ALA A 94 11.37 19.16 2.07
C ALA A 94 11.54 17.86 1.27
N ASP A 95 12.28 17.93 0.17
CA ASP A 95 12.70 16.74 -0.57
C ASP A 95 13.67 15.91 0.28
N ASP A 96 13.71 14.61 0.03
CA ASP A 96 14.81 13.77 0.49
C ASP A 96 16.04 13.90 -0.45
N ASP A 97 17.11 13.22 -0.07
CA ASP A 97 18.37 13.14 -0.83
C ASP A 97 18.20 12.63 -2.27
N GLU A 98 17.22 11.75 -2.49
CA GLU A 98 16.90 11.19 -3.81
C GLU A 98 15.93 12.06 -4.62
N GLY A 99 15.33 13.09 -4.03
CA GLY A 99 14.22 13.85 -4.63
C GLY A 99 12.99 12.98 -4.90
N SER A 100 12.82 11.91 -4.12
CA SER A 100 11.77 10.92 -4.31
C SER A 100 10.38 11.46 -3.92
N LEU A 101 9.34 10.71 -4.25
CA LEU A 101 7.97 11.07 -3.83
C LEU A 101 7.75 10.85 -2.32
N ASN A 102 8.63 10.13 -1.64
CA ASN A 102 8.40 9.62 -0.29
C ASN A 102 8.01 10.71 0.74
N PRO A 103 8.68 11.88 0.82
CA PRO A 103 8.25 12.94 1.75
C PRO A 103 6.80 13.40 1.53
N TYR A 104 6.38 13.46 0.26
CA TYR A 104 5.01 13.81 -0.13
C TYR A 104 4.01 12.71 0.24
N VAL A 105 4.39 11.44 0.05
CA VAL A 105 3.60 10.28 0.51
C VAL A 105 3.40 10.35 2.03
N MET A 106 4.47 10.60 2.79
CA MET A 106 4.43 10.71 4.24
C MET A 106 3.52 11.86 4.70
N LYS A 107 3.57 13.02 4.00
CA LYS A 107 2.64 14.12 4.26
C LYS A 107 1.19 13.72 4.00
N VAL A 108 0.91 13.05 2.88
CA VAL A 108 -0.45 12.63 2.53
C VAL A 108 -1.02 11.66 3.55
N ILE A 109 -0.28 10.62 3.96
CA ILE A 109 -0.80 9.67 4.95
C ILE A 109 -1.03 10.31 6.33
N SER A 110 -0.22 11.32 6.70
CA SER A 110 -0.38 12.07 7.95
C SER A 110 -1.68 12.89 8.01
N ALA A 111 -2.30 13.16 6.85
CA ALA A 111 -3.53 13.94 6.77
C ALA A 111 -4.80 13.12 7.06
N PHE A 112 -4.71 11.79 7.04
CA PHE A 112 -5.87 10.94 7.30
C PHE A 112 -6.12 10.78 8.81
N PRO A 113 -7.34 11.06 9.28
CA PRO A 113 -7.74 10.76 10.65
C PRO A 113 -7.62 9.28 11.00
N LEU A 114 -7.18 9.00 12.23
CA LEU A 114 -7.05 7.65 12.78
C LEU A 114 -8.23 7.27 13.69
N ASP A 115 -9.34 8.01 13.59
CA ASP A 115 -10.52 7.91 14.45
C ASP A 115 -11.58 6.91 13.92
N GLY A 116 -11.28 6.21 12.82
CA GLY A 116 -12.19 5.27 12.19
C GLY A 116 -13.20 5.90 11.22
N SER A 117 -13.10 7.21 10.93
CA SER A 117 -13.95 7.91 9.94
C SER A 117 -13.69 7.51 8.48
N TYR A 118 -12.66 6.70 8.22
CA TYR A 118 -12.28 6.18 6.91
C TYR A 118 -12.31 4.65 6.93
N PRO A 119 -13.50 4.02 6.87
CA PRO A 119 -13.66 2.59 7.08
C PRO A 119 -13.06 1.74 5.97
N TYR A 120 -12.76 0.49 6.29
CA TYR A 120 -12.45 -0.51 5.27
C TYR A 120 -13.73 -1.10 4.70
N HIS A 121 -13.83 -1.16 3.38
CA HIS A 121 -14.92 -1.86 2.70
C HIS A 121 -14.39 -2.47 1.42
N CYS A 122 -14.30 -3.80 1.36
CA CYS A 122 -13.88 -4.57 0.19
C CYS A 122 -14.87 -5.69 -0.10
N GLY A 123 -15.95 -5.33 -0.82
CA GLY A 123 -16.98 -6.26 -1.28
C GLY A 123 -16.65 -6.85 -2.66
N TRP A 124 -16.62 -8.18 -2.76
CA TRP A 124 -16.47 -8.89 -4.03
C TRP A 124 -17.80 -9.42 -4.57
N THR A 125 -18.88 -9.35 -3.78
CA THR A 125 -20.21 -9.86 -4.17
C THR A 125 -21.31 -8.97 -3.56
N PRO A 126 -21.97 -8.12 -4.37
CA PRO A 126 -21.71 -7.88 -5.79
C PRO A 126 -20.34 -7.24 -6.03
N ARG A 127 -19.81 -7.38 -7.25
CA ARG A 127 -18.60 -6.64 -7.66
C ARG A 127 -19.00 -5.17 -7.83
N GLU A 128 -18.47 -4.29 -6.99
CA GLU A 128 -18.91 -2.88 -6.91
C GLU A 128 -18.08 -1.92 -7.78
N TYR A 129 -17.13 -2.43 -8.57
CA TYR A 129 -16.17 -1.61 -9.33
C TYR A 129 -16.80 -0.61 -10.31
N ASP A 130 -18.03 -0.86 -10.79
CA ASP A 130 -18.75 0.08 -11.66
C ASP A 130 -19.11 1.39 -10.95
N ILE A 131 -19.36 1.31 -9.63
CA ILE A 131 -19.84 2.42 -8.80
C ILE A 131 -18.78 2.92 -7.81
N TYR A 132 -17.75 2.12 -7.51
CA TYR A 132 -16.78 2.39 -6.48
C TYR A 132 -15.45 1.68 -6.76
N ASN A 133 -14.36 2.43 -6.77
CA ASN A 133 -13.04 1.92 -7.06
C ASN A 133 -12.17 1.77 -5.81
N GLY A 134 -12.68 1.74 -4.59
CA GLY A 134 -11.81 1.52 -3.42
C GLY A 134 -11.09 2.77 -2.89
N VAL A 135 -11.45 3.97 -3.38
CA VAL A 135 -10.86 5.25 -2.97
C VAL A 135 -11.80 6.01 -2.05
N THR A 136 -11.23 6.82 -1.16
CA THR A 136 -11.95 7.57 -0.13
C THR A 136 -12.58 8.86 -0.65
N GLN A 137 -12.26 9.27 -1.88
CA GLN A 137 -12.91 10.33 -2.64
C GLN A 137 -12.63 10.16 -4.14
N ASP A 138 -13.42 10.82 -4.99
CA ASP A 138 -13.19 10.77 -6.44
C ASP A 138 -11.81 11.32 -6.78
N LEU A 139 -11.04 10.53 -7.54
CA LEU A 139 -9.74 10.94 -8.04
C LEU A 139 -9.91 11.48 -9.44
N TRP A 140 -9.51 12.73 -9.63
CA TRP A 140 -9.55 13.42 -10.91
C TRP A 140 -8.17 13.45 -11.54
N TYR A 141 -8.11 13.26 -12.85
CA TYR A 141 -6.89 13.40 -13.64
C TYR A 141 -7.24 13.90 -15.05
N LYS A 142 -6.62 15.02 -15.44
CA LYS A 142 -6.86 15.71 -16.72
C LYS A 142 -8.35 15.97 -16.97
N GLY A 143 -9.06 16.39 -15.91
CA GLY A 143 -10.49 16.71 -15.95
C GLY A 143 -11.45 15.51 -16.02
N LEU A 144 -10.95 14.28 -15.86
CA LEU A 144 -11.75 13.04 -15.87
C LEU A 144 -11.61 12.29 -14.54
N ILE A 145 -12.64 11.56 -14.13
CA ILE A 145 -12.61 10.73 -12.92
C ILE A 145 -11.88 9.43 -13.25
N VAL A 146 -10.72 9.19 -12.63
CA VAL A 146 -9.95 7.96 -12.81
C VAL A 146 -10.35 6.87 -11.82
N ALA A 147 -10.81 7.26 -10.62
CA ALA A 147 -11.32 6.34 -9.60
C ALA A 147 -12.46 7.00 -8.82
N LYS A 148 -13.56 6.26 -8.61
CA LYS A 148 -14.76 6.73 -7.93
C LYS A 148 -14.77 6.35 -6.45
N ALA A 149 -15.16 7.29 -5.60
CA ALA A 149 -15.45 7.02 -4.20
C ALA A 149 -16.74 6.22 -4.04
N TYR A 150 -16.91 5.62 -2.85
CA TYR A 150 -18.18 4.97 -2.55
C TYR A 150 -19.29 6.02 -2.48
N PRO A 151 -20.43 5.79 -3.14
CA PRO A 151 -21.33 6.90 -3.46
C PRO A 151 -22.21 7.31 -2.27
N ASP A 152 -22.18 6.57 -1.15
CA ASP A 152 -22.89 6.86 0.12
C ASP A 152 -22.19 7.84 1.06
N GLY A 153 -20.99 8.31 0.70
CA GLY A 153 -20.23 9.25 1.52
C GLY A 153 -19.55 8.63 2.74
N SER A 154 -19.54 7.30 2.87
CA SER A 154 -18.83 6.57 3.94
C SER A 154 -17.32 6.76 3.92
N ARG A 155 -16.75 7.21 2.80
CA ARG A 155 -15.29 7.32 2.57
C ARG A 155 -14.54 6.00 2.80
N CYS A 156 -15.25 4.90 2.58
CA CYS A 156 -14.63 3.60 2.69
C CYS A 156 -13.57 3.41 1.59
N SER A 157 -12.59 2.54 1.85
CA SER A 157 -11.54 2.22 0.86
C SER A 157 -11.18 0.73 0.82
N TYR A 158 -10.64 0.28 -0.32
CA TYR A 158 -9.84 -0.94 -0.43
C TYR A 158 -8.40 -0.62 -0.04
N CYS A 159 -7.58 -1.65 0.21
CA CYS A 159 -6.16 -1.43 0.50
C CYS A 159 -5.40 -0.92 -0.72
N CYS A 160 -5.60 -1.53 -1.90
CA CYS A 160 -5.02 -1.08 -3.16
C CYS A 160 -5.57 0.26 -3.63
N GLY A 161 -6.86 0.54 -3.42
CA GLY A 161 -7.44 1.83 -3.78
C GLY A 161 -6.97 2.97 -2.89
N PHE A 162 -6.85 2.72 -1.59
CA PHE A 162 -6.26 3.68 -0.67
C PHE A 162 -4.80 4.02 -1.02
N THR A 163 -3.96 3.02 -1.29
CA THR A 163 -2.55 3.29 -1.67
C THR A 163 -2.43 3.97 -3.03
N PHE A 164 -3.32 3.66 -3.98
CA PHE A 164 -3.39 4.37 -5.25
C PHE A 164 -3.83 5.85 -5.07
N GLU A 165 -4.80 6.11 -4.20
CA GLU A 165 -5.19 7.47 -3.83
C GLU A 165 -4.02 8.25 -3.21
N VAL A 166 -3.30 7.63 -2.28
CA VAL A 166 -2.09 8.23 -1.68
C VAL A 166 -1.06 8.56 -2.77
N PHE A 167 -0.84 7.65 -3.72
CA PHE A 167 0.03 7.90 -4.87
C PHE A 167 -0.42 9.12 -5.69
N VAL A 168 -1.68 9.17 -6.13
CA VAL A 168 -2.20 10.28 -6.95
C VAL A 168 -2.12 11.62 -6.22
N ARG A 169 -2.52 11.65 -4.94
CA ARG A 169 -2.46 12.86 -4.10
C ARG A 169 -1.02 13.34 -3.91
N ALA A 170 -0.09 12.43 -3.62
CA ALA A 170 1.32 12.77 -3.42
C ALA A 170 1.94 13.30 -4.72
N MET A 171 1.67 12.67 -5.87
CA MET A 171 2.14 13.13 -7.18
C MET A 171 1.65 14.56 -7.49
N LYS A 172 0.35 14.82 -7.31
CA LYS A 172 -0.23 16.17 -7.48
C LYS A 172 0.41 17.19 -6.54
N LEU A 173 0.56 16.82 -5.26
CA LEU A 173 1.14 17.71 -4.25
C LEU A 173 2.59 18.08 -4.58
N ARG A 174 3.41 17.10 -4.96
CA ARG A 174 4.77 17.34 -5.44
C ARG A 174 4.75 18.27 -6.65
N ASN A 175 3.95 17.96 -7.67
CA ASN A 175 3.91 18.74 -8.89
C ASN A 175 3.52 20.19 -8.63
N VAL A 176 2.49 20.44 -7.81
CA VAL A 176 2.10 21.80 -7.37
C VAL A 176 3.26 22.53 -6.71
N GLN A 177 3.98 21.88 -5.79
CA GLN A 177 5.10 22.50 -5.08
C GLN A 177 6.32 22.74 -5.98
N LYS A 178 6.49 21.95 -7.05
CA LYS A 178 7.53 22.14 -8.07
C LYS A 178 7.12 23.07 -9.21
N GLY A 179 5.90 23.62 -9.18
CA GLY A 179 5.39 24.47 -10.26
C GLY A 179 5.11 23.72 -11.57
N LEU A 180 4.89 22.41 -11.49
CA LEU A 180 4.47 21.55 -12.59
C LEU A 180 2.95 21.47 -12.66
N ASP A 181 2.41 21.03 -13.79
CA ASP A 181 1.00 20.65 -13.89
C ASP A 181 0.70 19.54 -12.85
N PRO A 182 -0.31 19.71 -11.96
CA PRO A 182 -0.69 18.69 -10.99
C PRO A 182 -0.96 17.32 -11.62
N ASP A 183 -1.40 17.28 -12.88
CA ASP A 183 -1.74 16.07 -13.63
C ASP A 183 -0.66 15.66 -14.64
N ASP A 184 0.57 16.18 -14.54
CA ASP A 184 1.69 15.66 -15.32
C ASP A 184 2.39 14.49 -14.62
N PHE A 185 1.95 13.28 -14.93
CA PHE A 185 2.59 12.05 -14.47
C PHE A 185 3.41 11.46 -15.62
N ASN A 186 4.56 12.06 -15.93
CA ASN A 186 5.46 11.59 -16.99
C ASN A 186 4.80 11.53 -18.38
N GLY A 187 3.93 12.50 -18.71
CA GLY A 187 3.21 12.50 -19.98
C GLY A 187 2.10 11.44 -20.12
N MET A 188 1.72 10.75 -19.04
CA MET A 188 0.61 9.80 -19.04
C MET A 188 -0.71 10.46 -19.49
N THR A 189 -1.45 9.78 -20.35
CA THR A 189 -2.85 10.10 -20.68
C THR A 189 -3.79 9.61 -19.57
N PHE A 190 -5.06 9.95 -19.66
CA PHE A 190 -6.08 9.35 -18.79
C PHE A 190 -6.08 7.81 -18.90
N GLY A 191 -6.02 7.28 -20.13
CA GLY A 191 -5.99 5.83 -20.35
C GLY A 191 -4.79 5.15 -19.70
N ASP A 192 -3.63 5.83 -19.69
CA ASP A 192 -2.43 5.31 -19.03
C ASP A 192 -2.60 5.26 -17.51
N LEU A 193 -3.13 6.33 -16.88
CA LEU A 193 -3.35 6.33 -15.43
C LEU A 193 -4.46 5.35 -15.02
N PHE A 194 -5.49 5.21 -15.85
CA PHE A 194 -6.54 4.21 -15.64
C PHE A 194 -6.02 2.78 -15.82
N ASN A 195 -5.09 2.54 -16.73
CA ASN A 195 -4.42 1.25 -16.84
C ASN A 195 -3.46 1.02 -15.67
N LEU A 196 -2.75 2.05 -15.18
CA LEU A 196 -1.95 1.98 -13.96
C LEU A 196 -2.79 1.58 -12.75
N LEU A 197 -3.98 2.16 -12.58
CA LEU A 197 -4.95 1.76 -11.55
C LEU A 197 -5.22 0.24 -11.59
N GLN A 198 -5.45 -0.32 -12.78
CA GLN A 198 -5.73 -1.75 -12.95
C GLN A 198 -4.53 -2.64 -12.61
N LEU A 199 -3.31 -2.21 -12.96
CA LEU A 199 -2.08 -2.90 -12.51
C LEU A 199 -1.92 -2.83 -10.99
N TRP A 200 -2.27 -1.69 -10.40
CA TRP A 200 -2.25 -1.49 -8.95
C TRP A 200 -3.24 -2.40 -8.22
N TYR A 201 -4.35 -2.76 -8.89
CA TYR A 201 -5.45 -3.54 -8.32
C TYR A 201 -5.30 -5.04 -8.54
N ILE A 202 -4.18 -5.45 -9.16
CA ILE A 202 -3.86 -6.86 -9.39
C ILE A 202 -4.94 -7.54 -10.27
N GLU A 203 -5.39 -6.85 -11.32
CA GLU A 203 -6.41 -7.40 -12.24
C GLU A 203 -5.89 -8.56 -13.10
N GLY A 204 -4.57 -8.73 -13.19
CA GLY A 204 -3.95 -9.81 -13.94
C GLY A 204 -2.69 -10.40 -13.29
N PRO A 205 -2.18 -11.51 -13.84
CA PRO A 205 -0.99 -12.17 -13.31
C PRO A 205 0.24 -11.25 -13.30
N GLY A 206 0.90 -11.17 -12.15
CA GLY A 206 2.11 -10.37 -11.96
C GLY A 206 1.87 -8.86 -11.86
N ASP A 207 0.62 -8.43 -11.76
CA ASP A 207 0.27 -7.03 -11.51
C ASP A 207 0.54 -6.65 -10.04
N CYS A 208 0.98 -5.41 -9.86
CA CYS A 208 1.24 -4.78 -8.56
C CYS A 208 1.60 -3.30 -8.80
N GLU A 209 1.58 -2.49 -7.75
CA GLU A 209 2.07 -1.11 -7.76
C GLU A 209 3.51 -1.00 -8.29
N GLN A 210 4.39 -1.94 -7.91
CA GLN A 210 5.77 -1.97 -8.41
C GLN A 210 5.83 -2.07 -9.94
N ARG A 211 5.02 -2.95 -10.53
CA ARG A 211 4.96 -3.12 -11.99
C ARG A 211 4.48 -1.84 -12.67
N GLY A 212 3.47 -1.20 -12.09
CA GLY A 212 2.94 0.06 -12.56
C GLY A 212 3.97 1.19 -12.54
N ILE A 213 4.59 1.44 -11.37
CA ILE A 213 5.59 2.50 -11.18
C ILE A 213 6.79 2.33 -12.13
N VAL A 214 7.30 1.09 -12.25
CA VAL A 214 8.43 0.80 -13.15
C VAL A 214 8.02 0.88 -14.61
N GLY A 215 6.87 0.29 -14.98
CA GLY A 215 6.40 0.23 -16.35
C GLY A 215 6.15 1.60 -16.97
N TYR A 216 5.58 2.54 -16.21
CA TYR A 216 5.37 3.92 -16.65
C TYR A 216 6.59 4.85 -16.45
N GLY A 217 7.76 4.29 -16.10
CA GLY A 217 9.00 5.06 -15.99
C GLY A 217 9.02 6.07 -14.85
N LEU A 218 8.16 5.91 -13.84
CA LEU A 218 8.01 6.83 -12.70
C LEU A 218 9.04 6.57 -11.59
N GLY A 219 9.74 5.44 -11.64
CA GLY A 219 10.65 5.04 -10.57
C GLY A 219 11.24 3.66 -10.75
N ARG A 220 11.60 3.03 -9.62
CA ARG A 220 12.31 1.75 -9.61
C ARG A 220 11.73 0.76 -8.61
N ALA A 221 11.92 -0.52 -8.89
CA ALA A 221 11.75 -1.57 -7.91
C ALA A 221 12.88 -1.51 -6.87
N ILE A 222 12.56 -1.80 -5.62
CA ILE A 222 13.54 -1.92 -4.53
C ILE A 222 13.72 -3.40 -4.20
N SER A 223 14.87 -3.97 -4.57
CA SER A 223 15.20 -5.37 -4.33
C SER A 223 15.97 -5.59 -3.03
N ASP A 224 16.73 -4.59 -2.59
CA ASP A 224 17.47 -4.61 -1.34
C ASP A 224 16.62 -3.99 -0.23
N PHE A 225 16.29 -4.78 0.78
CA PHE A 225 15.45 -4.33 1.90
C PHE A 225 16.11 -3.19 2.69
N GLU A 226 17.43 -3.12 2.75
CA GLU A 226 18.12 -2.03 3.44
C GLU A 226 17.97 -0.67 2.72
N GLN A 227 17.54 -0.67 1.46
CA GLN A 227 17.28 0.55 0.69
C GLN A 227 15.84 1.06 0.83
N VAL A 228 14.94 0.27 1.41
CA VAL A 228 13.52 0.66 1.56
C VAL A 228 13.41 1.84 2.54
N LYS A 229 12.66 2.86 2.15
CA LYS A 229 12.46 4.11 2.90
C LYS A 229 10.98 4.28 3.25
N PRO A 230 10.64 4.95 4.37
CA PRO A 230 9.26 5.34 4.66
C PRO A 230 8.63 6.04 3.45
N GLY A 231 7.41 5.67 3.08
CA GLY A 231 6.72 6.21 1.90
C GLY A 231 6.85 5.37 0.63
N ASP A 232 7.69 4.33 0.61
CA ASP A 232 7.73 3.38 -0.50
C ASP A 232 6.38 2.63 -0.60
N PHE A 233 5.94 2.39 -1.83
CA PHE A 233 4.73 1.62 -2.11
C PHE A 233 5.05 0.14 -2.10
N LEU A 234 4.23 -0.63 -1.40
CA LEU A 234 4.51 -2.05 -1.16
C LEU A 234 3.23 -2.87 -1.21
N SER A 235 3.31 -4.08 -1.76
CA SER A 235 2.31 -5.13 -1.59
C SER A 235 2.93 -6.43 -1.15
N TYR A 236 2.12 -7.25 -0.47
CA TYR A 236 2.52 -8.56 0.01
C TYR A 236 1.37 -9.55 0.03
N SER A 237 1.73 -10.82 0.05
CA SER A 237 0.86 -11.95 0.34
C SER A 237 1.06 -12.45 1.77
N THR A 238 0.05 -13.10 2.35
CA THR A 238 0.10 -13.69 3.68
C THR A 238 -0.10 -15.20 3.66
N THR A 239 0.21 -15.84 4.79
CA THR A 239 -0.26 -17.18 5.14
C THR A 239 -1.02 -17.11 6.48
N PRO A 240 -2.33 -17.45 6.54
CA PRO A 240 -3.20 -17.93 5.46
C PRO A 240 -3.34 -16.94 4.29
N ALA A 241 -3.80 -17.45 3.14
CA ALA A 241 -3.80 -16.72 1.87
C ALA A 241 -4.61 -15.41 1.94
N GLY A 242 -3.97 -14.34 1.48
CA GLY A 242 -4.52 -13.00 1.39
C GLY A 242 -3.51 -12.06 0.74
N GLY A 243 -3.99 -11.00 0.10
CA GLY A 243 -3.16 -9.93 -0.44
C GLY A 243 -3.40 -8.61 0.29
N HIS A 244 -2.37 -7.77 0.38
CA HIS A 244 -2.48 -6.44 0.97
C HIS A 244 -1.54 -5.44 0.28
N SER A 245 -2.05 -4.24 0.00
CA SER A 245 -1.26 -3.09 -0.47
C SER A 245 -1.15 -2.07 0.66
N VAL A 246 0.06 -1.55 0.86
CA VAL A 246 0.42 -0.69 1.98
C VAL A 246 1.45 0.37 1.58
N ILE A 247 1.59 1.37 2.45
CA ILE A 247 2.73 2.29 2.44
C ILE A 247 3.73 1.81 3.49
N PHE A 248 4.98 1.62 3.11
CA PHE A 248 6.02 1.21 4.03
C PHE A 248 6.32 2.31 5.05
N ILE A 249 6.50 1.94 6.32
CA ILE A 249 6.88 2.87 7.40
C ILE A 249 8.27 2.53 7.93
N ASP A 250 8.51 1.27 8.31
CA ASP A 250 9.77 0.86 8.93
C ASP A 250 9.92 -0.67 8.93
N TRP A 251 11.13 -1.17 9.13
CA TRP A 251 11.38 -2.59 9.35
C TRP A 251 11.21 -2.94 10.84
N LEU A 252 10.62 -4.11 11.10
CA LEU A 252 10.75 -4.75 12.42
C LEU A 252 12.04 -5.55 12.41
N ARG A 253 12.90 -5.30 13.40
CA ARG A 253 14.16 -6.02 13.58
C ARG A 253 14.15 -6.78 14.88
N GLU A 254 14.79 -7.95 14.85
CA GLU A 254 15.17 -8.66 16.07
C GLU A 254 16.24 -7.82 16.77
N SER A 255 16.03 -7.46 18.04
CA SER A 255 17.09 -6.90 18.86
C SER A 255 18.20 -7.95 18.98
N GLU A 256 19.47 -7.55 18.83
CA GLU A 256 20.53 -8.41 19.33
C GLU A 256 20.27 -8.70 20.82
N PRO A 257 20.54 -9.92 21.32
CA PRO A 257 20.66 -10.10 22.75
C PRO A 257 21.77 -9.15 23.21
N GLU A 258 21.44 -8.17 24.06
CA GLU A 258 22.46 -7.39 24.76
C GLU A 258 23.44 -8.40 25.34
N ALA A 259 24.72 -8.32 24.93
CA ALA A 259 25.77 -9.06 25.59
C ALA A 259 25.59 -8.80 27.10
N PRO A 260 25.53 -9.85 27.95
CA PRO A 260 25.28 -9.66 29.36
C PRO A 260 26.30 -8.64 29.84
N ALA A 261 25.81 -7.53 30.38
CA ALA A 261 26.63 -6.47 30.94
C ALA A 261 27.71 -7.16 31.78
N ARG A 262 28.98 -7.06 31.35
CA ARG A 262 30.08 -7.47 32.20
C ARG A 262 29.86 -6.67 33.48
N LEU A 263 29.50 -7.36 34.55
CA LEU A 263 29.58 -6.83 35.89
C LEU A 263 31.00 -6.29 36.00
N SER A 264 31.12 -4.97 35.96
CA SER A 264 32.34 -4.26 36.28
C SER A 264 32.67 -4.66 37.70
N GLU A 265 33.68 -5.51 37.86
CA GLU A 265 34.29 -5.72 39.17
C GLU A 265 34.76 -4.35 39.71
N PRO A 266 34.63 -4.10 41.02
CA PRO A 266 35.00 -2.82 41.60
C PRO A 266 36.52 -2.59 41.44
N GLU A 267 36.87 -1.47 40.80
CA GLU A 267 38.23 -0.96 40.75
C GLU A 267 38.79 -0.78 42.18
N ALA A 268 39.92 -1.42 42.44
CA ALA A 268 40.76 -1.14 43.60
C ALA A 268 41.54 0.18 43.39
N PRO A 269 41.85 0.93 44.46
CA PRO A 269 42.27 2.32 44.34
C PRO A 269 43.72 2.52 43.88
N ALA A 270 43.84 3.49 42.97
CA ALA A 270 44.94 4.42 42.71
C ALA A 270 46.36 4.03 43.19
N ARG A 271 47.25 3.83 42.22
CA ARG A 271 48.66 4.22 42.35
C ARG A 271 48.95 5.37 41.40
N GLU A 272 49.28 6.47 42.05
CA GLU A 272 49.86 7.69 41.51
C GLU A 272 51.21 7.34 40.87
N ASP A 273 51.37 7.62 39.57
CA ASP A 273 52.69 7.89 39.04
C ASP A 273 52.66 8.85 37.86
N THR A 274 53.58 9.80 37.94
CA THR A 274 53.72 10.98 37.12
C THR A 274 54.56 10.70 35.88
N SER A 275 54.08 11.02 34.67
CA SER A 275 54.96 11.58 33.63
C SER A 275 54.22 12.07 32.38
N ARG A 276 54.63 13.28 31.97
CA ARG A 276 54.35 14.02 30.74
C ARG A 276 54.43 13.20 29.45
N GLY A 277 53.49 13.47 28.54
CA GLY A 277 53.58 13.07 27.13
C GLY A 277 52.54 13.80 26.28
N SER A 278 52.95 14.91 25.68
CA SER A 278 52.19 15.72 24.73
C SER A 278 51.84 14.96 23.45
N GLY A 279 50.55 14.93 23.09
CA GLY A 279 50.10 14.39 21.81
C GLY A 279 48.71 14.92 21.45
N THR A 280 48.67 16.09 20.80
CA THR A 280 47.47 16.67 20.20
C THR A 280 47.07 15.85 18.98
N GLY A 281 46.20 14.85 19.20
CA GLY A 281 45.50 14.14 18.14
C GLY A 281 44.04 14.60 18.08
N VAL A 282 43.76 15.56 17.20
CA VAL A 282 42.40 15.94 16.81
C VAL A 282 41.75 14.71 16.16
N ARG A 283 40.81 14.07 16.86
CA ARG A 283 39.98 13.01 16.31
C ARG A 283 38.78 13.64 15.62
N ASP A 284 38.73 13.42 14.32
CA ASP A 284 37.58 13.63 13.44
C ASP A 284 36.33 12.93 14.01
N PRO A 285 35.21 13.62 14.28
CA PRO A 285 33.93 13.00 14.61
C PRO A 285 33.23 12.60 13.30
N GLY A 286 33.86 11.73 12.52
CA GLY A 286 33.48 11.43 11.13
C GLY A 286 33.37 9.95 10.80
N GLN A 287 33.21 9.07 11.79
CA GLN A 287 32.95 7.65 11.54
C GLN A 287 32.22 7.03 12.74
N GLN A 288 30.90 7.21 12.80
CA GLN A 288 30.08 6.27 13.56
C GLN A 288 30.15 4.91 12.87
N ALA A 289 30.80 3.97 13.54
CA ALA A 289 30.81 2.57 13.20
C ALA A 289 29.38 2.07 12.93
N GLY A 290 29.18 1.44 11.78
CA GLY A 290 27.93 0.79 11.43
C GLY A 290 27.60 -0.28 12.47
N SER A 291 26.72 0.06 13.42
CA SER A 291 26.04 -0.94 14.22
C SER A 291 25.33 -1.89 13.27
N ALA A 292 25.68 -3.19 13.35
CA ALA A 292 25.07 -4.22 12.54
C ALA A 292 23.56 -4.20 12.83
N LYS A 293 22.77 -3.68 11.88
CA LYS A 293 21.32 -3.64 12.05
C LYS A 293 20.82 -5.07 12.22
N GLY A 294 20.11 -5.34 13.32
CA GLY A 294 19.55 -6.67 13.60
C GLY A 294 18.69 -7.22 12.45
N LYS A 295 18.49 -8.53 12.43
CA LYS A 295 17.79 -9.24 11.35
C LYS A 295 16.38 -8.68 11.15
N ILE A 296 16.00 -8.42 9.89
CA ILE A 296 14.63 -7.98 9.54
C ILE A 296 13.66 -9.16 9.73
N VAL A 297 12.73 -9.02 10.68
CA VAL A 297 11.73 -10.04 11.05
C VAL A 297 10.30 -9.67 10.67
N GLY A 298 10.06 -8.47 10.18
CA GLY A 298 8.74 -7.99 9.77
C GLY A 298 8.77 -6.55 9.31
N LEU A 299 7.62 -5.91 9.19
CA LEU A 299 7.51 -4.51 8.81
C LEU A 299 6.38 -3.77 9.52
N LYS A 300 6.53 -2.46 9.66
CA LYS A 300 5.50 -1.49 10.01
C LYS A 300 5.04 -0.81 8.73
N TYR A 301 3.75 -0.54 8.64
CA TYR A 301 3.13 -0.03 7.44
C TYR A 301 1.92 0.85 7.75
N PHE A 302 1.46 1.58 6.75
CA PHE A 302 0.21 2.35 6.80
C PHE A 302 -0.75 1.84 5.72
N SER A 303 -2.02 1.59 6.08
CA SER A 303 -3.03 1.10 5.14
C SER A 303 -4.45 1.30 5.67
N SER A 304 -5.46 1.00 4.83
CA SER A 304 -6.88 1.06 5.17
C SER A 304 -7.47 -0.24 5.73
N ASN A 305 -6.75 -1.36 5.69
CA ASN A 305 -7.22 -2.65 6.21
C ASN A 305 -6.34 -3.14 7.36
N LEU A 306 -6.59 -2.64 8.57
CA LEU A 306 -5.92 -3.16 9.76
C LEU A 306 -6.89 -3.94 10.64
N SER A 307 -6.40 -5.04 11.19
CA SER A 307 -7.10 -5.76 12.25
C SER A 307 -7.23 -4.84 13.47
N GLY A 308 -8.42 -4.29 13.69
CA GLY A 308 -8.76 -3.50 14.88
C GLY A 308 -8.99 -2.00 14.65
N SER A 309 -8.40 -1.36 13.64
CA SER A 309 -8.56 0.10 13.40
C SER A 309 -9.90 0.48 12.77
N LYS A 310 -10.69 -0.50 12.31
CA LYS A 310 -11.90 -0.28 11.50
C LYS A 310 -11.65 0.69 10.32
N GLY A 311 -10.43 0.80 9.77
CA GLY A 311 -10.11 1.78 8.73
C GLY A 311 -8.62 2.12 8.56
N VAL A 312 -8.35 3.32 8.06
CA VAL A 312 -7.00 3.86 7.82
C VAL A 312 -6.16 3.95 9.11
N GLY A 313 -4.90 3.52 9.05
CA GLY A 313 -3.92 3.76 10.11
C GLY A 313 -2.60 3.00 9.99
N TYR A 314 -1.88 2.90 11.11
CA TYR A 314 -0.61 2.20 11.23
C TYR A 314 -0.78 0.74 11.67
N GLY A 315 -0.20 -0.17 10.90
CA GLY A 315 -0.14 -1.60 11.17
C GLY A 315 1.29 -2.10 11.28
N GLN A 316 1.42 -3.33 11.76
CA GLN A 316 2.69 -4.04 11.73
C GLN A 316 2.45 -5.55 11.61
N GLY A 317 3.42 -6.26 11.06
CA GLY A 317 3.35 -7.72 10.97
C GLY A 317 4.72 -8.37 10.78
N ARG A 318 4.87 -9.57 11.33
CA ARG A 318 6.07 -10.39 11.20
C ARG A 318 6.00 -11.27 9.95
N PHE A 319 7.16 -11.53 9.36
CA PHE A 319 7.27 -12.52 8.30
C PHE A 319 6.97 -13.92 8.83
N SER A 320 6.34 -14.74 8.00
CA SER A 320 6.02 -16.14 8.32
C SER A 320 7.26 -16.96 8.65
N ASP A 321 8.39 -16.65 8.01
CA ASP A 321 9.71 -17.27 8.25
C ASP A 321 10.40 -16.79 9.54
N SER A 322 9.79 -15.82 10.23
CA SER A 322 10.31 -15.16 11.44
C SER A 322 9.33 -15.26 12.61
N ASN A 323 8.34 -16.16 12.50
CA ASN A 323 7.29 -16.40 13.47
C ASN A 323 7.15 -17.92 13.70
N PRO A 324 7.18 -18.41 14.96
CA PRO A 324 7.03 -19.83 15.28
C PRO A 324 5.76 -20.47 14.71
N SER A 325 4.67 -19.71 14.54
CA SER A 325 3.43 -20.23 13.99
C SER A 325 3.46 -20.49 12.48
N GLY A 326 4.50 -20.03 11.77
CA GLY A 326 4.56 -20.06 10.31
C GLY A 326 3.51 -19.19 9.62
N LYS A 327 2.70 -18.44 10.39
CA LYS A 327 1.68 -17.50 9.89
C LYS A 327 2.23 -16.09 9.82
N GLY A 328 1.79 -15.31 8.83
CA GLY A 328 2.19 -13.91 8.67
C GLY A 328 2.53 -13.54 7.24
N LEU A 329 3.41 -12.55 7.09
CA LEU A 329 3.75 -11.94 5.80
C LEU A 329 4.71 -12.86 5.05
N LEU A 330 4.47 -13.09 3.76
CA LEU A 330 5.37 -13.89 2.94
C LEU A 330 6.50 -13.00 2.41
N ARG A 331 7.70 -13.10 3.00
CA ARG A 331 8.86 -12.27 2.62
C ARG A 331 9.17 -12.27 1.12
N LYS A 332 9.07 -13.43 0.46
CA LYS A 332 9.34 -13.58 -0.98
C LYS A 332 8.26 -12.94 -1.88
N SER A 333 7.10 -12.63 -1.32
CA SER A 333 5.99 -12.01 -2.05
C SER A 333 6.09 -10.49 -2.09
N LEU A 334 6.99 -9.87 -1.32
CA LEU A 334 7.11 -8.41 -1.30
C LEU A 334 7.36 -7.89 -2.72
N ARG A 335 6.58 -6.89 -3.09
CA ARG A 335 6.78 -6.04 -4.27
C ARG A 335 6.91 -4.63 -3.74
N ILE A 336 8.04 -3.97 -3.99
CA ILE A 336 8.37 -2.68 -3.39
C ILE A 336 8.83 -1.76 -4.50
N ALA A 337 8.26 -0.57 -4.57
CA ALA A 337 8.69 0.46 -5.51
C ALA A 337 8.78 1.82 -4.86
N ARG A 338 9.76 2.58 -5.36
CA ARG A 338 9.92 4.00 -5.08
C ARG A 338 9.64 4.78 -6.34
N VAL A 339 8.80 5.81 -6.23
CA VAL A 339 8.67 6.84 -7.27
C VAL A 339 9.85 7.80 -7.11
N GLY A 340 10.66 7.92 -8.16
CA GLY A 340 11.89 8.71 -8.14
C GLY A 340 11.65 10.21 -8.33
N ALA A 341 12.74 10.96 -8.44
CA ALA A 341 12.68 12.37 -8.83
C ALA A 341 12.18 12.52 -10.27
N VAL A 342 11.47 13.62 -10.53
CA VAL A 342 10.91 13.93 -11.85
C VAL A 342 12.00 13.97 -12.94
N LYS A 343 13.19 14.48 -12.61
CA LYS A 343 14.34 14.54 -13.53
C LYS A 343 14.85 13.16 -13.98
N ASP A 344 14.54 12.11 -13.22
CA ASP A 344 15.02 10.74 -13.46
C ASP A 344 13.93 9.87 -14.12
N TYR A 345 12.77 10.46 -14.48
CA TYR A 345 11.71 9.76 -15.17
C TYR A 345 12.17 9.29 -16.55
N LYS A 346 11.75 8.08 -16.90
CA LYS A 346 12.09 7.45 -18.17
C LYS A 346 10.89 7.50 -19.12
N PRO A 347 11.09 7.72 -20.42
CA PRO A 347 10.05 7.46 -21.40
C PRO A 347 9.57 6.02 -21.27
N PHE A 348 8.26 5.80 -21.46
CA PHE A 348 7.67 4.47 -21.44
C PHE A 348 6.99 4.14 -22.76
N ASN A 349 6.95 2.85 -23.08
CA ASN A 349 6.28 2.33 -24.26
C ASN A 349 5.01 1.57 -23.85
N ARG A 350 3.85 2.04 -24.30
CA ARG A 350 2.54 1.45 -23.97
C ARG A 350 2.40 0.00 -24.42
N LEU A 351 3.15 -0.42 -25.43
CA LEU A 351 3.14 -1.79 -25.94
C LEU A 351 3.80 -2.78 -24.97
N ASP A 352 4.72 -2.31 -24.11
CA ASP A 352 5.43 -3.14 -23.14
C ASP A 352 4.67 -3.24 -21.80
N ILE A 353 3.65 -2.40 -21.61
CA ILE A 353 2.82 -2.36 -20.42
C ILE A 353 1.54 -3.15 -20.69
N PRO A 354 1.24 -4.20 -19.89
CA PRO A 354 0.01 -4.96 -20.08
C PRO A 354 -1.21 -4.04 -20.02
N GLN A 355 -2.02 -4.12 -21.05
CA GLN A 355 -3.30 -3.42 -21.08
C GLN A 355 -4.35 -4.25 -20.33
N ARG A 356 -5.08 -3.59 -19.45
CA ARG A 356 -6.18 -4.15 -18.70
C ARG A 356 -7.46 -3.46 -19.15
N ASN A 357 -8.49 -4.27 -19.38
CA ASN A 357 -9.80 -3.80 -19.85
C ASN A 357 -10.92 -4.17 -18.86
N ALA A 358 -10.58 -4.43 -17.60
CA ALA A 358 -11.53 -4.92 -16.61
C ALA A 358 -12.67 -3.93 -16.34
N TYR A 359 -12.46 -2.63 -16.63
CA TYR A 359 -13.34 -1.54 -16.19
C TYR A 359 -13.66 -0.46 -17.23
N LEU A 360 -13.28 -0.67 -18.50
CA LEU A 360 -13.52 0.31 -19.58
C LEU A 360 -15.01 0.59 -19.96
N PRO A 361 -16.04 -0.28 -19.74
CA PRO A 361 -17.33 -0.06 -20.41
C PRO A 361 -18.35 0.89 -19.76
N THR A 362 -18.14 1.47 -18.57
CA THR A 362 -19.23 2.17 -17.84
C THR A 362 -18.93 3.59 -17.34
N GLN A 363 -17.76 4.16 -17.65
CA GLN A 363 -17.43 5.54 -17.30
C GLN A 363 -18.10 6.51 -18.29
N PRO A 364 -18.93 7.49 -17.86
CA PRO A 364 -19.42 8.53 -18.76
C PRO A 364 -18.22 9.32 -19.30
N GLN A 365 -18.18 9.53 -20.61
CA GLN A 365 -17.05 10.17 -21.31
C GLN A 365 -16.76 11.61 -20.83
N ARG A 366 -17.66 12.22 -20.05
CA ARG A 366 -17.52 13.55 -19.47
C ARG A 366 -18.60 13.76 -18.40
N ILE A 367 -18.24 14.04 -17.15
CA ILE A 367 -19.14 14.72 -16.20
C ILE A 367 -18.64 16.15 -16.11
N VAL A 368 -19.33 17.09 -16.78
CA VAL A 368 -19.06 18.52 -16.65
C VAL A 368 -19.74 19.01 -15.40
N TYR A 369 -18.96 19.39 -14.38
CA TYR A 369 -19.48 20.21 -13.29
C TYR A 369 -19.67 21.63 -13.82
N LEU A 370 -20.92 22.01 -14.09
CA LEU A 370 -21.27 23.41 -14.22
C LEU A 370 -21.13 24.02 -12.82
N PRO A 371 -20.36 25.10 -12.63
CA PRO A 371 -20.33 25.80 -11.34
C PRO A 371 -21.75 26.18 -10.97
N ALA A 372 -22.13 25.97 -9.70
CA ALA A 372 -23.45 26.36 -9.22
C ALA A 372 -23.69 27.82 -9.60
N THR A 373 -24.66 28.05 -10.49
CA THR A 373 -25.12 29.40 -10.78
C THR A 373 -25.60 29.98 -9.47
N ARG A 374 -24.99 31.08 -9.03
CA ARG A 374 -25.48 31.83 -7.86
C ARG A 374 -26.97 32.09 -8.10
N PRO A 375 -27.87 31.73 -7.18
CA PRO A 375 -29.24 32.21 -7.26
C PRO A 375 -29.19 33.74 -7.29
N GLY A 376 -29.75 34.31 -8.35
CA GLY A 376 -29.87 35.75 -8.54
C GLY A 376 -30.95 36.38 -7.68
#